data_AF-A0A1I1R0R9-F1
#
_entry.id   AF-A0A1I1R0R9-F1
#
_cell.length_a   1.000
_cell.length_b   1.000
_cell.length_c   1.000
_cell.angle_alpha   90.00
_cell.angle_beta   90.00
_cell.angle_gamma   90.00
#
_symmetry.space_group_name_H-M   'P 1'
#
loop_
_entity.id
_entity.type
_entity.pdbx_description
1 polymer ?
#
loop_
_entity_poly.entity_id
_entity_poly.type
_entity_poly.pdbx_seq_one_letter_code
_entity_poly.pdbx_strand_id
1 'polypeptide(L)'
;MSKPVHQHFIPKSYLNNFAVSEDDKNFISAKNKEEDKIINVSTRDICVNKNLYTLPNDENKFAIEHFYADNIDAEFPKIYKILTDKKVSDIDRETKEKIISVALSLYFRTPKFLNEENKLFLELVRAAQKNSKGGDFIIEYGGEEITISPEEVQLIIKEQKENNRINFLSQHLDNYEKLIKSKIKDTIYVYHLIDDSQFITSDNPVIIRPYADPTDENFDEEKYYNQVVNPFDRTNTIHLPLDNKTILTILPNLDSFPDLKIRRLEKLQIDTVMYNSDIEKYSERWILGMPGSIENHLEEQIEFNKPTPENIEAVDGYIEKTVQLKELTELIEKNGVKNIDVLKKARYMETLKSVNQDPNFKRIFNVINKANN
;
A
#
# COMPACT_ATOMS: atom_id res chain seq x y z
N MET A 1 22.45 11.15 23.79
CA MET A 1 21.51 10.85 22.70
C MET A 1 20.41 11.90 22.69
N SER A 2 20.06 12.46 21.53
CA SER A 2 19.00 13.47 21.41
C SER A 2 17.68 12.90 21.87
N LYS A 3 16.83 13.70 22.52
CA LYS A 3 15.44 13.32 22.84
C LYS A 3 14.62 13.52 21.57
N PRO A 4 14.20 12.47 20.86
CA PRO A 4 13.39 12.64 19.67
C PRO A 4 12.00 13.14 20.07
N VAL A 5 11.67 14.37 19.63
CA VAL A 5 10.35 14.99 19.88
C VAL A 5 9.47 14.94 18.63
N HIS A 6 10.08 14.94 17.44
CA HIS A 6 9.39 14.79 16.15
C HIS A 6 9.73 13.44 15.56
N GLN A 7 8.75 12.53 15.59
CA GLN A 7 8.91 11.17 15.11
C GLN A 7 8.28 11.06 13.73
N HIS A 8 9.08 10.67 12.74
CA HIS A 8 8.58 10.37 11.41
C HIS A 8 7.89 9.01 11.43
N PHE A 9 6.60 8.99 11.12
CA PHE A 9 5.87 7.74 10.91
C PHE A 9 6.00 7.24 9.48
N ILE A 10 6.23 8.13 8.50
CA ILE A 10 6.78 7.78 7.19
C ILE A 10 8.24 8.26 7.09
N PRO A 11 9.22 7.37 6.84
CA PRO A 11 10.64 7.73 6.81
C PRO A 11 10.99 8.77 5.75
N LYS A 12 11.88 9.70 6.10
CA LYS A 12 12.43 10.66 5.14
C LYS A 12 13.12 10.00 3.95
N SER A 13 13.82 8.88 4.19
CA SER A 13 14.50 8.13 3.14
C SER A 13 13.52 7.59 2.09
N TYR A 14 12.30 7.27 2.49
CA TYR A 14 11.19 6.93 1.58
C TYR A 14 10.65 8.18 0.87
N LEU A 15 10.27 9.21 1.62
CA LEU A 15 9.67 10.43 1.06
C LEU A 15 10.58 11.15 0.06
N ASN A 16 11.90 11.09 0.26
CA ASN A 16 12.87 11.70 -0.64
C ASN A 16 12.83 11.13 -2.06
N ASN A 17 12.30 9.90 -2.25
CA ASN A 17 12.12 9.31 -3.58
C ASN A 17 10.96 9.93 -4.38
N PHE A 18 10.16 10.78 -3.74
CA PHE A 18 9.04 11.53 -4.33
C PHE A 18 9.28 13.05 -4.25
N ALA A 19 10.50 13.47 -3.92
CA ALA A 19 10.84 14.86 -3.66
C ALA A 19 11.89 15.39 -4.65
N VAL A 20 11.95 16.72 -4.78
CA VAL A 20 13.01 17.41 -5.50
C VAL A 20 13.99 18.00 -4.49
N SER A 21 15.29 17.85 -4.78
CA SER A 21 16.36 18.43 -3.96
C SER A 21 16.64 19.87 -4.37
N GLU A 22 16.52 20.81 -3.42
CA GLU A 22 16.85 22.23 -3.56
C GLU A 22 17.64 22.66 -2.31
N ASP A 23 18.82 23.28 -2.47
CA ASP A 23 19.66 23.79 -1.38
C ASP A 23 19.87 22.80 -0.20
N ASP A 24 20.27 21.55 -0.52
CA ASP A 24 20.46 20.45 0.45
C ASP A 24 19.21 20.06 1.27
N LYS A 25 18.03 20.48 0.80
CA LYS A 25 16.72 20.11 1.34
C LYS A 25 15.92 19.39 0.27
N ASN A 26 15.04 18.50 0.71
CA ASN A 26 14.11 17.82 -0.17
C ASN A 26 12.72 18.39 0.05
N PHE A 27 12.07 18.78 -1.04
CA PHE A 27 10.71 19.31 -1.06
C PHE A 27 9.79 18.38 -1.82
N ILE A 28 8.65 18.09 -1.23
CA ILE A 28 7.61 17.23 -1.77
C ILE A 28 6.33 18.04 -1.93
N SER A 29 5.58 17.80 -3.00
CA SER A 29 4.24 18.37 -3.15
C SER A 29 3.26 17.58 -2.29
N ALA A 30 2.42 18.29 -1.56
CA ALA A 30 1.48 17.72 -0.61
C ALA A 30 0.11 18.36 -0.77
N LYS A 31 -0.93 17.53 -0.82
CA LYS A 31 -2.34 17.96 -0.78
C LYS A 31 -2.99 17.40 0.47
N ASN A 32 -3.58 18.27 1.29
CA ASN A 32 -4.47 17.82 2.35
C ASN A 32 -5.78 17.36 1.70
N LYS A 33 -6.30 16.18 2.06
CA LYS A 33 -7.58 15.68 1.51
C LYS A 33 -8.74 16.65 1.76
N GLU A 34 -8.69 17.39 2.86
CA GLU A 34 -9.73 18.35 3.25
C GLU A 34 -9.55 19.76 2.65
N GLU A 35 -8.43 20.01 1.98
CA GLU A 35 -8.11 21.32 1.39
C GLU A 35 -7.88 21.20 -0.12
N ASP A 36 -8.28 22.22 -0.89
CA ASP A 36 -8.08 22.22 -2.34
C ASP A 36 -6.67 22.65 -2.76
N LYS A 37 -5.83 23.05 -1.80
CA LYS A 37 -4.50 23.60 -2.08
C LYS A 37 -3.42 22.53 -2.04
N ILE A 38 -2.60 22.51 -3.08
CA ILE A 38 -1.32 21.80 -3.11
C ILE A 38 -0.23 22.75 -2.62
N ILE A 39 0.59 22.26 -1.69
CA ILE A 39 1.70 23.00 -1.09
C ILE A 39 3.01 22.23 -1.27
N ASN A 40 4.12 22.95 -1.38
CA ASN A 40 5.45 22.35 -1.33
C ASN A 40 5.98 22.44 0.10
N VAL A 41 6.35 21.30 0.67
CA VAL A 41 6.80 21.20 2.07
C VAL A 41 8.09 20.38 2.14
N SER A 42 8.90 20.63 3.16
CA SER A 42 10.09 19.82 3.35
C SER A 42 9.70 18.41 3.80
N THR A 43 10.39 17.39 3.27
CA THR A 43 10.24 16.01 3.77
C THR A 43 10.59 15.87 5.26
N ARG A 44 11.28 16.87 5.85
CA ARG A 44 11.58 16.96 7.30
C ARG A 44 10.38 17.37 8.16
N ASP A 45 9.39 18.04 7.57
CA ASP A 45 8.29 18.68 8.30
C ASP A 45 6.93 18.01 8.06
N ILE A 46 6.87 16.96 7.24
CA ILE A 46 5.65 16.20 6.92
C ILE A 46 5.74 14.74 7.41
N CYS A 47 4.58 14.11 7.61
CA CYS A 47 4.45 12.77 8.18
C CYS A 47 5.16 12.61 9.53
N VAL A 48 5.08 13.66 10.35
CA VAL A 48 5.65 13.72 11.70
C VAL A 48 4.55 13.75 12.75
N ASN A 49 4.77 13.06 13.87
CA ASN A 49 3.93 13.15 15.06
C ASN A 49 4.81 13.24 16.32
N LYS A 50 4.31 13.92 17.35
CA LYS A 50 5.04 14.06 18.62
C LYS A 50 4.70 12.91 19.55
N ASN A 51 5.72 12.24 20.07
CA ASN A 51 5.62 11.18 21.08
C ASN A 51 4.74 9.97 20.69
N LEU A 52 4.46 9.76 19.40
CA LEU A 52 3.68 8.62 18.91
C LEU A 52 4.19 7.29 19.47
N TYR A 53 5.50 7.06 19.39
CA TYR A 53 6.16 5.82 19.83
C TYR A 53 6.83 5.92 21.20
N THR A 54 6.56 6.97 21.97
CA THR A 54 7.18 7.13 23.30
C THR A 54 6.45 6.26 24.33
N LEU A 55 7.13 5.28 24.93
CA LEU A 55 6.54 4.45 25.97
C LEU A 55 6.43 5.24 27.28
N PRO A 56 5.25 5.31 27.91
CA PRO A 56 5.09 5.98 29.19
C PRO A 56 5.74 5.15 30.31
N ASN A 57 6.42 5.82 31.24
CA ASN A 57 6.99 5.21 32.45
C ASN A 57 7.98 4.04 32.22
N ASP A 58 8.61 3.97 31.05
CA ASP A 58 9.64 2.97 30.72
C ASP A 58 11.06 3.58 30.74
N GLU A 59 12.04 2.86 31.28
CA GLU A 59 13.45 3.29 31.28
C GLU A 59 13.99 3.46 29.85
N ASN A 60 13.51 2.62 28.93
CA ASN A 60 13.77 2.66 27.49
C ASN A 60 12.58 3.23 26.72
N LYS A 61 12.09 4.40 27.13
CA LYS A 61 10.97 5.12 26.51
C LYS A 61 11.02 5.33 24.99
N PHE A 62 12.19 5.19 24.36
CA PHE A 62 12.39 5.34 22.91
C PHE A 62 12.69 4.01 22.20
N ALA A 63 12.46 2.86 22.83
CA ALA A 63 12.78 1.54 22.29
C ALA A 63 12.22 1.30 20.88
N ILE A 64 10.94 1.65 20.66
CA ILE A 64 10.26 1.45 19.36
C ILE A 64 10.88 2.35 18.28
N GLU A 65 11.26 3.58 18.63
CA GLU A 65 11.91 4.48 17.68
C GLU A 65 13.32 4.00 17.33
N HIS A 66 14.09 3.55 18.31
CA HIS A 66 15.41 2.94 18.08
C HIS A 66 15.28 1.69 17.20
N PHE A 67 14.28 0.84 17.45
CA PHE A 67 14.00 -0.31 16.59
C PHE A 67 13.82 0.11 15.13
N TYR A 68 12.98 1.13 14.86
CA TYR A 68 12.75 1.62 13.50
C TYR A 68 14.00 2.24 12.87
N ALA A 69 14.72 3.07 13.61
CA ALA A 69 15.93 3.70 13.13
C ALA A 69 16.99 2.66 12.71
N ASP A 70 17.21 1.67 13.58
CA ASP A 70 18.32 0.71 13.46
C ASP A 70 18.01 -0.44 12.49
N ASN A 71 16.74 -0.89 12.41
CA ASN A 71 16.38 -2.09 11.66
C ASN A 71 15.63 -1.81 10.35
N ILE A 72 15.00 -0.64 10.21
CA ILE A 72 14.14 -0.32 9.07
C ILE A 72 14.69 0.88 8.29
N ASP A 73 14.87 2.02 8.93
CA ASP A 73 15.25 3.27 8.26
C ASP A 73 16.67 3.19 7.68
N ALA A 74 17.58 2.51 8.39
CA ALA A 74 18.94 2.23 7.91
C ALA A 74 18.98 1.25 6.72
N GLU A 75 18.01 0.35 6.61
CA GLU A 75 17.97 -0.68 5.56
C GLU A 75 17.20 -0.22 4.31
N PHE A 76 16.25 0.72 4.46
CA PHE A 76 15.42 1.20 3.34
C PHE A 76 16.22 1.60 2.10
N PRO A 77 17.31 2.41 2.18
CA PRO A 77 18.07 2.79 0.98
C PRO A 77 18.70 1.60 0.23
N LYS A 78 19.12 0.56 0.98
CA LYS A 78 19.68 -0.66 0.39
C LYS A 78 18.59 -1.45 -0.33
N ILE A 79 17.44 -1.60 0.31
CA ILE A 79 16.27 -2.29 -0.25
C ILE A 79 15.74 -1.56 -1.48
N TYR A 80 15.61 -0.23 -1.42
CA TYR A 80 15.21 0.58 -2.56
C TYR A 80 16.13 0.34 -3.77
N LYS A 81 17.45 0.36 -3.57
CA LYS A 81 18.42 0.10 -4.65
C LYS A 81 18.27 -1.31 -5.24
N ILE A 82 18.04 -2.33 -4.42
CA ILE A 82 17.80 -3.71 -4.89
C ILE A 82 16.51 -3.77 -5.72
N LEU A 83 15.45 -3.12 -5.24
CA LEU A 83 14.16 -3.12 -5.91
C LEU A 83 14.19 -2.31 -7.22
N THR A 84 14.96 -1.22 -7.33
CA THR A 84 15.01 -0.40 -8.56
C THR A 84 16.10 -0.82 -9.55
N ASP A 85 17.11 -1.60 -9.14
CA ASP A 85 18.12 -2.13 -10.07
C ASP A 85 17.56 -3.25 -10.96
N LYS A 86 17.31 -2.93 -12.23
CA LYS A 86 16.78 -3.86 -13.26
C LYS A 86 17.62 -5.12 -13.44
N LYS A 87 18.87 -5.16 -12.99
CA LYS A 87 19.78 -6.32 -13.11
C LYS A 87 19.65 -7.32 -11.98
N VAL A 88 19.05 -6.93 -10.85
CA VAL A 88 18.87 -7.83 -9.70
C VAL A 88 17.58 -8.62 -9.88
N SER A 89 17.69 -9.92 -10.12
CA SER A 89 16.56 -10.86 -10.22
C SER A 89 16.54 -11.84 -9.06
N ASP A 90 17.67 -12.45 -8.73
CA ASP A 90 17.76 -13.47 -7.70
C ASP A 90 18.23 -12.84 -6.38
N ILE A 91 17.55 -13.19 -5.30
CA ILE A 91 17.84 -12.71 -3.95
C ILE A 91 17.96 -13.88 -2.98
N ASP A 92 18.61 -13.67 -1.84
CA ASP A 92 18.60 -14.64 -0.75
C ASP A 92 17.39 -14.43 0.17
N ARG A 93 17.23 -15.36 1.13
CA ARG A 93 16.14 -15.31 2.11
C ARG A 93 16.20 -14.07 2.98
N GLU A 94 17.40 -13.67 3.42
CA GLU A 94 17.58 -12.49 4.28
C GLU A 94 17.15 -11.21 3.56
N THR A 95 17.54 -11.05 2.29
CA THR A 95 17.13 -9.92 1.46
C THR A 95 15.62 -9.90 1.27
N LYS A 96 15.00 -11.07 1.04
CA LYS A 96 13.54 -11.17 0.93
C LYS A 96 12.83 -10.76 2.22
N GLU A 97 13.29 -11.26 3.36
CA GLU A 97 12.78 -10.88 4.68
C GLU A 97 12.87 -9.37 4.88
N LYS A 98 14.01 -8.76 4.54
CA LYS A 98 14.21 -7.30 4.62
C LYS A 98 13.31 -6.51 3.68
N ILE A 99 13.08 -6.98 2.44
CA ILE A 99 12.14 -6.33 1.51
C ILE A 99 10.73 -6.29 2.11
N ILE A 100 10.23 -7.44 2.57
CA ILE A 100 8.88 -7.55 3.14
C ILE A 100 8.79 -6.75 4.45
N SER A 101 9.81 -6.86 5.29
CA SER A 101 9.93 -6.15 6.57
C SER A 101 9.87 -4.64 6.38
N VAL A 102 10.68 -4.10 5.47
CA VAL A 102 10.71 -2.66 5.16
C VAL A 102 9.38 -2.21 4.56
N ALA A 103 8.81 -2.96 3.61
CA ALA A 103 7.54 -2.59 2.99
C ALA A 103 6.39 -2.54 4.02
N LEU A 104 6.24 -3.59 4.83
CA LEU A 104 5.18 -3.68 5.83
C LEU A 104 5.42 -2.77 7.04
N SER A 105 6.66 -2.36 7.30
CA SER A 105 6.94 -1.38 8.35
C SER A 105 6.19 -0.06 8.11
N LEU A 106 6.05 0.35 6.85
CA LEU A 106 5.37 1.59 6.46
C LEU A 106 3.87 1.52 6.69
N TYR A 107 3.27 0.32 6.72
CA TYR A 107 1.86 0.12 7.04
C TYR A 107 1.63 0.29 8.55
N PHE A 108 2.40 -0.44 9.37
CA PHE A 108 2.20 -0.44 10.82
C PHE A 108 2.63 0.86 11.48
N ARG A 109 3.68 1.54 10.98
CA ARG A 109 4.13 2.81 11.56
C ARG A 109 3.08 3.90 11.52
N THR A 110 2.16 3.85 10.57
CA THR A 110 1.17 4.91 10.40
C THR A 110 0.25 4.99 11.64
N PRO A 111 -0.21 6.18 12.02
CA PRO A 111 -1.16 6.32 13.12
C PRO A 111 -2.58 5.85 12.73
N LYS A 112 -2.79 5.25 11.55
CA LYS A 112 -4.11 4.92 11.00
C LYS A 112 -4.97 4.11 11.98
N PHE A 113 -4.45 2.99 12.46
CA PHE A 113 -5.20 2.13 13.40
C PHE A 113 -5.55 2.86 14.70
N LEU A 114 -4.60 3.63 15.23
CA LEU A 114 -4.82 4.46 16.42
C LEU A 114 -5.86 5.57 16.15
N ASN A 115 -5.85 6.17 14.97
CA ASN A 115 -6.82 7.19 14.57
C ASN A 115 -8.22 6.59 14.43
N GLU A 116 -8.35 5.43 13.78
CA GLU A 116 -9.61 4.70 13.62
C GLU A 116 -10.19 4.30 14.98
N GLU A 117 -9.38 3.73 15.86
CA GLU A 117 -9.78 3.34 17.22
C GLU A 117 -10.25 4.56 18.03
N ASN A 118 -9.53 5.68 17.96
CA ASN A 118 -9.91 6.92 18.62
C ASN A 118 -11.17 7.56 18.02
N LYS A 119 -11.36 7.45 16.70
CA LYS A 119 -12.55 7.96 16.01
C LYS A 119 -13.79 7.19 16.45
N LEU A 120 -13.72 5.86 16.48
CA LEU A 120 -14.81 5.01 16.97
C LEU A 120 -15.24 5.40 18.39
N PHE A 121 -14.27 5.54 19.30
CA PHE A 121 -14.56 5.95 20.67
C PHE A 121 -15.25 7.32 20.74
N LEU A 122 -14.75 8.31 19.98
CA LEU A 122 -15.34 9.65 19.93
C LEU A 122 -16.78 9.65 19.38
N GLU A 123 -17.06 8.82 18.38
CA GLU A 123 -18.39 8.67 17.81
C GLU A 123 -19.38 8.07 18.81
N LEU A 124 -18.97 7.04 19.55
CA LEU A 124 -19.77 6.45 20.63
C LEU A 124 -20.10 7.47 21.72
N VAL A 125 -19.09 8.21 22.20
CA VAL A 125 -19.27 9.27 23.21
C VAL A 125 -20.25 10.34 22.72
N ARG A 126 -20.07 10.84 21.49
CA ARG A 126 -20.95 11.87 20.91
C ARG A 126 -22.39 11.39 20.76
N ALA A 127 -22.58 10.14 20.31
CA ALA A 127 -23.91 9.56 20.15
C ALA A 127 -24.61 9.42 21.50
N ALA A 128 -23.91 8.89 22.52
CA ALA A 128 -24.46 8.71 23.86
C ALA A 128 -24.76 10.05 24.55
N GLN A 129 -23.85 11.02 24.46
CA GLN A 129 -24.04 12.36 25.02
C GLN A 129 -25.26 13.08 24.41
N LYS A 130 -25.46 12.95 23.09
CA LYS A 130 -26.63 13.53 22.41
C LYS A 130 -27.95 12.95 22.94
N ASN A 131 -27.95 11.67 23.31
CA ASN A 131 -29.13 10.97 23.81
C ASN A 131 -29.38 11.18 25.32
N SER A 132 -28.36 11.57 26.09
CA SER A 132 -28.44 11.70 27.56
C SER A 132 -29.15 12.96 28.06
N LYS A 133 -29.45 13.92 27.16
CA LYS A 133 -30.09 15.22 27.49
C LYS A 133 -29.36 15.99 28.61
N GLY A 134 -28.04 15.82 28.73
CA GLY A 134 -27.21 16.52 29.71
C GLY A 134 -27.07 15.82 31.05
N GLY A 135 -27.55 14.57 31.20
CA GLY A 135 -27.20 13.70 32.31
C GLY A 135 -26.01 12.78 31.98
N ASP A 136 -25.61 11.99 32.98
CA ASP A 136 -24.64 10.90 32.81
C ASP A 136 -25.10 9.91 31.74
N PHE A 137 -24.14 9.29 31.07
CA PHE A 137 -24.42 8.31 30.02
C PHE A 137 -23.42 7.16 30.03
N ILE A 138 -23.83 6.05 29.46
CA ILE A 138 -23.04 4.82 29.40
C ILE A 138 -22.68 4.55 27.94
N ILE A 139 -21.44 4.15 27.71
CA ILE A 139 -20.99 3.56 26.45
C ILE A 139 -20.43 2.17 26.71
N GLU A 140 -20.58 1.28 25.73
CA GLU A 140 -19.88 0.00 25.70
C GLU A 140 -18.69 0.13 24.75
N TYR A 141 -17.48 -0.13 25.23
CA TYR A 141 -16.26 -0.02 24.43
C TYR A 141 -15.23 -1.05 24.89
N GLY A 142 -14.67 -1.80 23.94
CA GLY A 142 -13.69 -2.84 24.27
C GLY A 142 -14.23 -3.98 25.16
N GLY A 143 -15.56 -4.15 25.24
CA GLY A 143 -16.21 -5.10 26.14
C GLY A 143 -16.39 -4.58 27.57
N GLU A 144 -16.13 -3.30 27.82
CA GLU A 144 -16.33 -2.64 29.11
C GLU A 144 -17.45 -1.60 29.02
N GLU A 145 -18.26 -1.50 30.09
CA GLU A 145 -19.21 -0.40 30.26
C GLU A 145 -18.52 0.78 30.94
N ILE A 146 -18.56 1.95 30.29
CA ILE A 146 -17.96 3.18 30.80
C ILE A 146 -19.08 4.19 31.06
N THR A 147 -19.27 4.54 32.34
CA THR A 147 -20.17 5.62 32.75
C THR A 147 -19.44 6.95 32.70
N ILE A 148 -20.03 7.94 32.02
CA ILE A 148 -19.42 9.23 31.74
C ILE A 148 -20.34 10.34 32.23
N SER A 149 -19.81 11.17 33.13
CA SER A 149 -20.46 12.43 33.50
C SER A 149 -20.18 13.54 32.48
N PRO A 150 -21.15 14.44 32.16
CA PRO A 150 -20.94 15.54 31.22
C PRO A 150 -19.73 16.42 31.52
N GLU A 151 -19.38 16.58 32.80
CA GLU A 151 -18.24 17.39 33.25
C GLU A 151 -16.88 16.72 32.96
N GLU A 152 -16.85 15.39 32.87
CA GLU A 152 -15.64 14.58 32.74
C GLU A 152 -15.37 14.13 31.30
N VAL A 153 -16.29 14.39 30.36
CA VAL A 153 -16.21 13.93 28.96
C VAL A 153 -14.83 14.18 28.34
N GLN A 154 -14.28 15.39 28.50
CA GLN A 154 -12.98 15.73 27.90
C GLN A 154 -11.81 15.02 28.58
N LEU A 155 -11.91 14.77 29.89
CA LEU A 155 -10.90 14.03 30.65
C LEU A 155 -10.89 12.57 30.20
N ILE A 156 -12.06 11.93 30.15
CA ILE A 156 -12.21 10.53 29.74
C ILE A 156 -11.75 10.33 28.30
N ILE A 157 -12.09 11.25 27.38
CA ILE A 157 -11.59 11.22 26.00
C ILE A 157 -10.05 11.25 25.97
N LYS A 158 -9.42 12.09 26.80
CA LYS A 158 -7.97 12.21 26.84
C LYS A 158 -7.31 10.96 27.41
N GLU A 159 -7.85 10.41 28.49
CA GLU A 159 -7.36 9.17 29.12
C GLU A 159 -7.51 7.98 28.18
N GLN A 160 -8.67 7.82 27.54
CA GLN A 160 -8.89 6.73 26.61
C GLN A 160 -7.97 6.82 25.39
N LYS A 161 -7.73 8.01 24.84
CA LYS A 161 -6.76 8.19 23.74
C LYS A 161 -5.35 7.73 24.12
N GLU A 162 -4.94 7.98 25.36
CA GLU A 162 -3.64 7.53 25.86
C GLU A 162 -3.63 6.00 26.08
N ASN A 163 -4.71 5.43 26.62
CA ASN A 163 -4.85 3.98 26.75
C ASN A 163 -4.80 3.27 25.40
N ASN A 164 -5.54 3.78 24.40
CA ASN A 164 -5.51 3.30 23.02
C ASN A 164 -4.09 3.37 22.44
N ARG A 165 -3.36 4.48 22.69
CA ARG A 165 -1.96 4.62 22.26
C ARG A 165 -1.06 3.57 22.92
N ILE A 166 -1.22 3.30 24.21
CA ILE A 166 -0.46 2.27 24.93
C ILE A 166 -0.77 0.88 24.37
N ASN A 167 -2.04 0.57 24.11
CA ASN A 167 -2.48 -0.69 23.51
C ASN A 167 -1.94 -0.86 22.09
N PHE A 168 -1.99 0.20 21.29
CA PHE A 168 -1.37 0.25 19.97
C PHE A 168 0.11 -0.13 20.07
N LEU A 169 0.89 0.52 20.94
CA LEU A 169 2.33 0.26 21.09
C LEU A 169 2.65 -1.14 21.60
N SER A 170 1.83 -1.71 22.49
CA SER A 170 2.08 -3.05 23.06
C SER A 170 1.86 -4.17 22.04
N GLN A 171 0.90 -4.02 21.12
CA GLN A 171 0.59 -5.01 20.09
C GLN A 171 1.38 -4.78 18.79
N HIS A 172 1.92 -3.58 18.61
CA HIS A 172 2.50 -3.10 17.36
C HIS A 172 3.54 -4.04 16.74
N LEU A 173 4.59 -4.37 17.49
CA LEU A 173 5.72 -5.15 16.98
C LEU A 173 5.35 -6.63 16.79
N ASP A 174 4.46 -7.17 17.62
CA ASP A 174 3.98 -8.55 17.49
C ASP A 174 3.09 -8.72 16.24
N ASN A 175 2.15 -7.80 16.02
CA ASN A 175 1.32 -7.77 14.81
C ASN A 175 2.16 -7.59 13.55
N TYR A 176 3.17 -6.72 13.61
CA TYR A 176 4.14 -6.52 12.54
C TYR A 176 4.91 -7.81 12.21
N GLU A 177 5.48 -8.48 13.21
CA GLU A 177 6.22 -9.72 13.01
C GLU A 177 5.33 -10.84 12.46
N LYS A 178 4.09 -10.96 12.97
CA LYS A 178 3.10 -11.93 12.47
C LYS A 178 2.78 -11.72 10.99
N LEU A 179 2.61 -10.47 10.55
CA LEU A 179 2.32 -10.18 9.15
C LEU A 179 3.53 -10.46 8.24
N ILE A 180 4.75 -10.11 8.67
CA ILE A 180 5.97 -10.46 7.89
C ILE A 180 6.05 -11.97 7.68
N LYS A 181 5.87 -12.75 8.75
CA LYS A 181 5.93 -14.21 8.70
C LYS A 181 4.86 -14.80 7.78
N SER A 182 3.67 -14.20 7.73
CA SER A 182 2.59 -14.69 6.87
C SER A 182 2.86 -14.42 5.38
N LYS A 183 3.69 -13.42 5.05
CA LYS A 183 4.00 -12.98 3.68
C LYS A 183 5.36 -13.48 3.17
N ILE A 184 6.15 -14.21 3.94
CA ILE A 184 7.51 -14.60 3.55
C ILE A 184 7.58 -15.49 2.29
N LYS A 185 6.50 -16.21 1.99
CA LYS A 185 6.41 -17.08 0.82
C LYS A 185 6.05 -16.32 -0.46
N ASP A 186 5.42 -15.17 -0.30
CA ASP A 186 4.81 -14.40 -1.38
C ASP A 186 5.80 -13.96 -2.43
N THR A 187 5.32 -13.81 -3.65
CA THR A 187 6.13 -13.47 -4.80
C THR A 187 6.33 -11.97 -4.88
N ILE A 188 7.59 -11.55 -5.08
CA ILE A 188 7.94 -10.14 -5.22
C ILE A 188 7.90 -9.75 -6.70
N TYR A 189 7.07 -8.76 -7.01
CA TYR A 189 7.03 -8.08 -8.29
C TYR A 189 7.50 -6.63 -8.12
N VAL A 190 8.27 -6.16 -9.09
CA VAL A 190 8.57 -4.75 -9.26
C VAL A 190 8.05 -4.34 -10.63
N TYR A 191 7.13 -3.38 -10.63
CA TYR A 191 6.61 -2.80 -11.85
C TYR A 191 7.26 -1.45 -12.11
N HIS A 192 7.56 -1.18 -13.38
CA HIS A 192 8.11 0.09 -13.85
C HIS A 192 7.19 0.71 -14.89
N LEU A 193 6.90 2.00 -14.74
CA LEU A 193 6.17 2.77 -15.74
C LEU A 193 7.06 3.02 -16.95
N ILE A 194 6.50 2.81 -18.14
CA ILE A 194 7.19 3.02 -19.43
C ILE A 194 6.69 4.23 -20.21
N ASP A 195 5.69 4.94 -19.67
CA ASP A 195 5.14 6.18 -20.22
C ASP A 195 5.42 7.36 -19.28
N ASP A 196 4.80 8.50 -19.57
CA ASP A 196 5.00 9.75 -18.83
C ASP A 196 4.27 9.81 -17.48
N SER A 197 3.35 8.86 -17.21
CA SER A 197 2.56 8.80 -15.97
C SER A 197 3.45 8.67 -14.74
N GLN A 198 2.95 9.10 -13.57
CA GLN A 198 3.73 9.10 -12.34
C GLN A 198 2.95 8.52 -11.16
N PHE A 199 3.60 7.67 -10.38
CA PHE A 199 3.06 7.26 -9.10
C PHE A 199 3.12 8.38 -8.08
N ILE A 200 2.07 8.50 -7.29
CA ILE A 200 2.03 9.30 -6.06
C ILE A 200 2.14 8.38 -4.83
N THR A 201 2.33 8.98 -3.66
CA THR A 201 2.34 8.30 -2.37
C THR A 201 1.49 9.08 -1.35
N SER A 202 1.52 8.70 -0.08
CA SER A 202 0.74 9.35 0.96
C SER A 202 1.36 9.20 2.35
N ASP A 203 0.68 9.76 3.34
CA ASP A 203 0.92 9.48 4.75
C ASP A 203 0.47 8.08 5.20
N ASN A 204 -0.05 7.25 4.30
CA ASN A 204 -0.29 5.81 4.48
C ASN A 204 -0.01 5.06 3.16
N PRO A 205 1.28 4.85 2.81
CA PRO A 205 1.70 4.53 1.44
C PRO A 205 1.50 3.06 1.05
N VAL A 206 1.19 2.19 2.01
CA VAL A 206 1.00 0.76 1.75
C VAL A 206 -0.46 0.47 1.48
N ILE A 207 -0.74 -0.03 0.27
CA ILE A 207 -2.06 -0.50 -0.11
C ILE A 207 -2.11 -2.02 0.10
N ILE A 208 -3.13 -2.49 0.81
CA ILE A 208 -3.42 -3.92 0.96
C ILE A 208 -4.78 -4.18 0.33
N ARG A 209 -4.80 -5.02 -0.72
CA ARG A 209 -6.02 -5.42 -1.43
C ARG A 209 -6.29 -6.90 -1.21
N PRO A 210 -7.53 -7.31 -0.95
CA PRO A 210 -7.92 -8.70 -1.08
C PRO A 210 -7.72 -9.13 -2.54
N TYR A 211 -7.30 -10.38 -2.75
CA TYR A 211 -7.30 -10.92 -4.10
C TYR A 211 -8.74 -11.03 -4.59
N ALA A 212 -9.01 -10.48 -5.77
CA ALA A 212 -10.26 -10.68 -6.49
C ALA A 212 -9.97 -11.29 -7.85
N ASP A 213 -10.79 -12.29 -8.18
CA ASP A 213 -10.88 -12.81 -9.52
C ASP A 213 -12.17 -12.26 -10.16
N PRO A 214 -12.07 -11.24 -11.03
CA PRO A 214 -13.26 -10.65 -11.66
C PRO A 214 -13.96 -11.61 -12.63
N THR A 215 -13.39 -12.81 -12.87
CA THR A 215 -13.99 -13.86 -13.69
C THR A 215 -14.74 -14.91 -12.87
N ASP A 216 -14.71 -14.82 -11.54
CA ASP A 216 -15.52 -15.68 -10.67
C ASP A 216 -17.01 -15.34 -10.86
N GLU A 217 -17.86 -16.34 -11.07
CA GLU A 217 -19.31 -16.18 -11.19
C GLU A 217 -19.94 -15.56 -9.93
N ASN A 218 -19.24 -15.65 -8.78
CA ASN A 218 -19.65 -15.06 -7.51
C ASN A 218 -18.96 -13.72 -7.22
N PHE A 219 -18.22 -13.15 -8.18
CA PHE A 219 -17.60 -11.84 -8.01
C PHE A 219 -18.70 -10.77 -7.87
N ASP A 220 -18.75 -10.17 -6.69
CA ASP A 220 -19.62 -9.04 -6.38
C ASP A 220 -18.74 -7.79 -6.25
N GLU A 221 -18.83 -6.93 -7.26
CA GLU A 221 -18.03 -5.71 -7.37
C GLU A 221 -18.30 -4.75 -6.20
N GLU A 222 -19.57 -4.55 -5.85
CA GLU A 222 -19.97 -3.66 -4.76
C GLU A 222 -19.44 -4.18 -3.43
N LYS A 223 -19.57 -5.48 -3.17
CA LYS A 223 -19.01 -6.12 -1.99
C LYS A 223 -17.49 -6.03 -1.97
N TYR A 224 -16.82 -6.22 -3.11
CA TYR A 224 -15.36 -6.18 -3.20
C TYR A 224 -14.81 -4.80 -2.81
N TYR A 225 -15.43 -3.71 -3.28
CA TYR A 225 -14.95 -2.35 -3.00
C TYR A 225 -15.36 -1.81 -1.61
N ASN A 226 -16.39 -2.40 -1.00
CA ASN A 226 -16.91 -1.98 0.32
C ASN A 226 -16.47 -2.89 1.48
N GLN A 227 -15.74 -3.98 1.23
CA GLN A 227 -15.30 -4.87 2.30
C GLN A 227 -14.22 -4.26 3.19
N VAL A 228 -14.28 -4.59 4.48
CA VAL A 228 -13.20 -4.32 5.43
C VAL A 228 -12.08 -5.32 5.20
N VAL A 229 -10.91 -4.84 4.82
CA VAL A 229 -9.74 -5.69 4.55
C VAL A 229 -9.11 -6.13 5.87
N ASN A 230 -9.09 -7.44 6.13
CA ASN A 230 -8.26 -8.01 7.18
C ASN A 230 -6.81 -8.09 6.66
N PRO A 231 -5.84 -7.29 7.16
CA PRO A 231 -4.49 -7.28 6.61
C PRO A 231 -3.77 -8.63 6.73
N PHE A 232 -4.16 -9.48 7.69
CA PHE A 232 -3.58 -10.79 7.92
C PHE A 232 -4.10 -11.88 6.97
N ASP A 233 -5.06 -11.57 6.10
CA ASP A 233 -5.49 -12.50 5.07
C ASP A 233 -4.30 -12.82 4.14
N ARG A 234 -4.01 -14.12 4.01
CA ARG A 234 -2.89 -14.60 3.20
C ARG A 234 -3.11 -14.32 1.72
N THR A 235 -4.35 -14.20 1.28
CA THR A 235 -4.71 -13.87 -0.10
C THR A 235 -4.55 -12.39 -0.44
N ASN A 236 -4.25 -11.53 0.54
CA ASN A 236 -4.05 -10.12 0.24
C ASN A 236 -2.79 -9.88 -0.61
N THR A 237 -2.96 -9.04 -1.62
CA THR A 237 -1.88 -8.40 -2.38
C THR A 237 -1.49 -7.10 -1.71
N ILE A 238 -0.18 -6.81 -1.67
CA ILE A 238 0.36 -5.58 -1.09
C ILE A 238 1.02 -4.77 -2.19
N HIS A 239 0.74 -3.47 -2.25
CA HIS A 239 1.39 -2.52 -3.16
C HIS A 239 2.04 -1.39 -2.38
N LEU A 240 3.23 -0.97 -2.83
CA LEU A 240 3.97 0.15 -2.26
C LEU A 240 4.68 0.92 -3.38
N PRO A 241 4.26 2.14 -3.71
CA PRO A 241 5.03 3.03 -4.58
C PRO A 241 6.42 3.24 -3.97
N LEU A 242 7.49 2.99 -4.72
CA LEU A 242 8.87 3.14 -4.25
C LEU A 242 9.46 4.51 -4.62
N ASP A 243 9.05 5.01 -5.80
CA ASP A 243 9.33 6.32 -6.37
C ASP A 243 8.23 6.65 -7.40
N ASN A 244 8.39 7.74 -8.16
CA ASN A 244 7.42 8.19 -9.15
C ASN A 244 7.30 7.28 -10.40
N LYS A 245 8.14 6.26 -10.57
CA LYS A 245 8.12 5.35 -11.74
C LYS A 245 8.12 3.87 -11.38
N THR A 246 8.25 3.54 -10.10
CA THR A 246 8.45 2.16 -9.65
C THR A 246 7.52 1.83 -8.49
N ILE A 247 6.83 0.70 -8.59
CA ILE A 247 5.96 0.19 -7.53
C ILE A 247 6.35 -1.25 -7.18
N LEU A 248 6.53 -1.51 -5.88
CA LEU A 248 6.66 -2.85 -5.33
C LEU A 248 5.27 -3.48 -5.22
N THR A 249 5.17 -4.75 -5.57
CA THR A 249 3.98 -5.55 -5.34
C THR A 249 4.36 -6.90 -4.77
N ILE A 250 3.71 -7.29 -3.68
CA ILE A 250 3.88 -8.60 -3.04
C ILE A 250 2.57 -9.36 -3.29
N LEU A 251 2.65 -10.40 -4.12
CA LEU A 251 1.51 -11.23 -4.51
C LEU A 251 1.53 -12.55 -3.72
N PRO A 252 0.38 -13.00 -3.19
CA PRO A 252 0.26 -14.28 -2.52
C PRO A 252 0.88 -15.40 -3.35
N ASN A 253 1.72 -16.22 -2.72
CA ASN A 253 2.22 -17.43 -3.34
C ASN A 253 1.59 -18.65 -2.67
N LEU A 254 0.84 -19.42 -3.44
CA LEU A 254 0.21 -20.67 -2.98
C LEU A 254 1.20 -21.85 -2.94
N ASP A 255 2.41 -21.68 -3.50
CA ASP A 255 3.44 -22.70 -3.45
C ASP A 255 4.01 -22.93 -2.04
N SER A 256 4.56 -24.12 -1.84
CA SER A 256 5.11 -24.53 -0.55
C SER A 256 6.43 -23.83 -0.18
N PHE A 257 7.20 -23.34 -1.18
CA PHE A 257 8.53 -22.75 -1.01
C PHE A 257 8.55 -21.24 -1.30
N PRO A 258 9.40 -20.45 -0.61
CA PRO A 258 9.55 -19.03 -0.91
C PRO A 258 10.09 -18.79 -2.32
N ASP A 259 9.42 -17.94 -3.11
CA ASP A 259 9.97 -17.46 -4.38
C ASP A 259 11.11 -16.48 -4.09
N LEU A 260 12.34 -16.84 -4.44
CA LEU A 260 13.54 -16.03 -4.23
C LEU A 260 13.89 -15.16 -5.45
N LYS A 261 12.90 -14.91 -6.32
CA LYS A 261 13.04 -14.05 -7.48
C LYS A 261 12.23 -12.78 -7.36
N ILE A 262 12.82 -11.69 -7.79
CA ILE A 262 12.16 -10.43 -8.10
C ILE A 262 11.71 -10.49 -9.55
N ARG A 263 10.41 -10.46 -9.77
CA ARG A 263 9.79 -10.45 -11.10
C ARG A 263 9.62 -9.01 -11.56
N ARG A 264 10.14 -8.68 -12.73
CA ARG A 264 10.17 -7.30 -13.24
C ARG A 264 9.27 -7.17 -14.45
N LEU A 265 8.27 -6.30 -14.34
CA LEU A 265 7.24 -6.10 -15.34
C LEU A 265 7.05 -4.61 -15.63
N GLU A 266 6.43 -4.31 -16.77
CA GLU A 266 6.16 -2.96 -17.23
C GLU A 266 4.68 -2.63 -17.06
N LYS A 267 4.37 -1.37 -16.75
CA LYS A 267 3.02 -0.86 -16.49
C LYS A 267 2.77 0.42 -17.29
N LEU A 268 1.50 0.70 -17.56
CA LEU A 268 1.06 1.85 -18.34
C LEU A 268 0.17 2.78 -17.49
N GLN A 269 -0.28 3.88 -18.08
CA GLN A 269 -1.12 4.90 -17.46
C GLN A 269 -2.34 4.34 -16.74
N ILE A 270 -3.08 3.40 -17.33
CA ILE A 270 -4.28 2.80 -16.70
C ILE A 270 -3.98 2.21 -15.32
N ASP A 271 -2.82 1.56 -15.17
CA ASP A 271 -2.39 1.01 -13.89
C ASP A 271 -2.06 2.13 -12.90
N THR A 272 -1.44 3.22 -13.36
CA THR A 272 -1.11 4.39 -12.55
C THR A 272 -2.35 5.05 -11.98
N VAL A 273 -3.39 5.24 -12.80
CA VAL A 273 -4.70 5.78 -12.36
C VAL A 273 -5.30 4.90 -11.25
N MET A 274 -5.27 3.57 -11.42
CA MET A 274 -5.77 2.64 -10.40
C MET A 274 -4.98 2.68 -9.09
N TYR A 275 -3.65 2.73 -9.15
CA TYR A 275 -2.82 2.75 -7.94
C TYR A 275 -2.89 4.10 -7.23
N ASN A 276 -2.85 5.21 -7.96
CA ASN A 276 -2.93 6.53 -7.38
C ASN A 276 -4.31 6.80 -6.77
N SER A 277 -5.40 6.33 -7.39
CA SER A 277 -6.76 6.38 -6.83
C SER A 277 -6.83 5.68 -5.46
N ASP A 278 -6.15 4.55 -5.31
CA ASP A 278 -6.07 3.86 -4.03
C ASP A 278 -5.21 4.58 -3.01
N ILE A 279 -4.06 5.14 -3.41
CA ILE A 279 -3.23 5.97 -2.53
C ILE A 279 -4.05 7.14 -1.99
N GLU A 280 -4.82 7.81 -2.86
CA GLU A 280 -5.75 8.86 -2.48
C GLU A 280 -6.82 8.35 -1.52
N LYS A 281 -7.53 7.26 -1.87
CA LYS A 281 -8.59 6.66 -1.05
C LYS A 281 -8.09 6.33 0.36
N TYR A 282 -6.93 5.67 0.45
CA TYR A 282 -6.40 5.12 1.71
C TYR A 282 -5.45 6.05 2.47
N SER A 283 -5.12 7.23 1.93
CA SER A 283 -4.42 8.29 2.68
C SER A 283 -5.25 8.79 3.85
N GLU A 284 -4.59 9.14 4.96
CA GLU A 284 -5.26 9.64 6.17
C GLU A 284 -5.53 11.13 6.02
N ARG A 285 -4.50 11.90 5.69
CA ARG A 285 -4.57 13.36 5.55
C ARG A 285 -3.87 13.85 4.30
N TRP A 286 -2.71 13.30 3.98
CA TRP A 286 -1.83 13.84 2.94
C TRP A 286 -1.67 12.90 1.76
N ILE A 287 -1.98 13.41 0.56
CA ILE A 287 -1.51 12.87 -0.70
C ILE A 287 -0.20 13.57 -1.03
N LEU A 288 0.81 12.82 -1.46
CA LEU A 288 2.19 13.26 -1.61
C LEU A 288 2.76 12.86 -2.97
N GLY A 289 3.59 13.70 -3.56
CA GLY A 289 4.21 13.36 -4.84
C GLY A 289 5.26 14.36 -5.31
N MET A 290 5.82 14.06 -6.47
CA MET A 290 6.72 14.98 -7.17
C MET A 290 5.95 16.25 -7.57
N PRO A 291 6.64 17.39 -7.78
CA PRO A 291 6.00 18.58 -8.34
C PRO A 291 5.23 18.27 -9.63
N GLY A 292 3.94 18.63 -9.65
CA GLY A 292 3.02 18.39 -10.76
C GLY A 292 2.36 17.01 -10.78
N SER A 293 2.84 16.02 -10.01
CA SER A 293 2.31 14.65 -10.09
C SER A 293 0.92 14.52 -9.46
N ILE A 294 0.59 15.33 -8.45
CA ILE A 294 -0.73 15.32 -7.81
C ILE A 294 -1.75 15.97 -8.73
N GLU A 295 -1.40 17.11 -9.34
CA GLU A 295 -2.22 17.79 -10.33
C GLU A 295 -2.54 16.85 -11.50
N ASN A 296 -1.50 16.21 -12.07
CA ASN A 296 -1.66 15.24 -13.14
C ASN A 296 -2.59 14.08 -12.74
N HIS A 297 -2.42 13.51 -11.54
CA HIS A 297 -3.32 12.45 -11.05
C HIS A 297 -4.78 12.90 -11.02
N LEU A 298 -5.06 14.08 -10.48
CA LEU A 298 -6.43 14.61 -10.38
C LEU A 298 -7.04 14.85 -11.77
N GLU A 299 -6.26 15.38 -12.70
CA GLU A 299 -6.69 15.57 -14.10
C GLU A 299 -6.92 14.23 -14.81
N GLU A 300 -5.97 13.29 -14.71
CA GLU A 300 -6.05 11.96 -15.29
C GLU A 300 -7.26 11.17 -14.77
N GLN A 301 -7.55 11.25 -13.47
CA GLN A 301 -8.70 10.59 -12.88
C GLN A 301 -10.02 11.15 -13.43
N ILE A 302 -10.13 12.46 -13.64
CA ILE A 302 -11.31 13.08 -14.26
C ILE A 302 -11.45 12.65 -15.71
N GLU A 303 -10.37 12.72 -16.49
CA GLU A 303 -10.38 12.37 -17.91
C GLU A 303 -10.67 10.88 -18.13
N PHE A 304 -10.07 10.00 -17.34
CA PHE A 304 -10.25 8.54 -17.46
C PHE A 304 -11.67 8.09 -17.08
N ASN A 305 -12.33 8.78 -16.15
CA ASN A 305 -13.71 8.47 -15.74
C ASN A 305 -14.78 9.00 -16.70
N LYS A 306 -14.42 9.75 -17.75
CA LYS A 306 -15.38 10.15 -18.79
C LYS A 306 -15.77 8.91 -19.62
N PRO A 307 -17.06 8.71 -19.93
CA PRO A 307 -17.52 7.58 -20.75
C PRO A 307 -17.26 7.84 -22.24
N THR A 308 -16.00 8.01 -22.61
CA THR A 308 -15.57 8.12 -24.00
C THR A 308 -15.42 6.72 -24.61
N PRO A 309 -15.61 6.56 -25.93
CA PRO A 309 -15.34 5.29 -26.61
C PRO A 309 -13.93 4.74 -26.32
N GLU A 310 -12.94 5.62 -26.24
CA GLU A 310 -11.55 5.27 -25.95
C GLU A 310 -11.37 4.69 -24.54
N ASN A 311 -11.98 5.30 -23.52
CA ASN A 311 -11.87 4.82 -22.14
C ASN A 311 -12.61 3.49 -21.94
N ILE A 312 -13.79 3.35 -22.57
CA ILE A 312 -14.54 2.09 -22.55
C ILE A 312 -13.71 0.98 -23.21
N GLU A 313 -13.13 1.23 -24.39
CA GLU A 313 -12.26 0.27 -25.07
C GLU A 313 -11.01 -0.09 -24.22
N ALA A 314 -10.44 0.88 -23.51
CA ALA A 314 -9.29 0.64 -22.63
C ALA A 314 -9.64 -0.30 -21.46
N VAL A 315 -10.79 -0.11 -20.82
CA VAL A 315 -11.29 -0.97 -19.75
C VAL A 315 -11.61 -2.37 -20.28
N ASP A 316 -12.36 -2.48 -21.36
CA ASP A 316 -12.70 -3.76 -22.00
C ASP A 316 -11.44 -4.53 -22.42
N GLY A 317 -10.46 -3.83 -22.99
CA GLY A 317 -9.17 -4.41 -23.35
C GLY A 317 -8.38 -4.89 -22.14
N TYR A 318 -8.42 -4.17 -21.01
CA TYR A 318 -7.79 -4.61 -19.77
C TYR A 318 -8.43 -5.88 -19.20
N ILE A 319 -9.77 -5.96 -19.25
CA ILE A 319 -10.54 -7.14 -18.84
C ILE A 319 -10.21 -8.32 -19.76
N GLU A 320 -10.30 -8.15 -21.08
CA GLU A 320 -9.96 -9.19 -22.07
C GLU A 320 -8.54 -9.71 -21.81
N LYS A 321 -7.56 -8.82 -21.69
CA LYS A 321 -6.18 -9.22 -21.40
C LYS A 321 -6.06 -10.06 -20.12
N THR A 322 -6.74 -9.66 -19.05
CA THR A 322 -6.70 -10.37 -17.76
C THR A 322 -7.27 -11.78 -17.89
N VAL A 323 -8.43 -11.92 -18.54
CA VAL A 323 -9.06 -13.23 -18.82
C VAL A 323 -8.11 -14.12 -19.63
N GLN A 324 -7.55 -13.57 -20.71
CA GLN A 324 -6.70 -14.32 -21.62
C GLN A 324 -5.39 -14.79 -20.95
N LEU A 325 -4.78 -13.94 -20.10
CA LEU A 325 -3.59 -14.30 -19.33
C LEU A 325 -3.88 -15.35 -18.26
N LYS A 326 -5.05 -15.29 -17.60
CA LYS A 326 -5.49 -16.33 -16.66
C LYS A 326 -5.60 -17.68 -17.36
N GLU A 327 -6.35 -17.75 -18.46
CA GLU A 327 -6.52 -18.99 -19.23
C GLU A 327 -5.18 -19.54 -19.76
N LEU A 328 -4.27 -18.66 -20.20
CA LEU A 328 -2.93 -19.07 -20.62
C LEU A 328 -2.13 -19.66 -19.45
N THR A 329 -2.21 -19.04 -18.27
CA THR A 329 -1.50 -19.50 -17.06
C THR A 329 -2.01 -20.88 -16.62
N GLU A 330 -3.33 -21.07 -16.57
CA GLU A 330 -3.95 -22.36 -16.25
C GLU A 330 -3.54 -23.46 -17.25
N LEU A 331 -3.45 -23.14 -18.55
CA LEU A 331 -2.96 -24.08 -19.56
C LEU A 331 -1.48 -24.43 -19.35
N ILE A 332 -0.65 -23.45 -18.98
CA ILE A 332 0.78 -23.68 -18.69
C ILE A 332 0.93 -24.56 -17.45
N GLU A 333 0.17 -24.31 -16.39
CA GLU A 333 0.19 -25.09 -15.15
C GLU A 333 -0.25 -26.53 -15.40
N LYS A 334 -1.32 -26.72 -16.18
CA LYS A 334 -1.89 -28.04 -16.48
C LYS A 334 -1.02 -28.87 -17.41
N ASN A 335 -0.50 -28.25 -18.48
CA ASN A 335 0.09 -28.98 -19.61
C ASN A 335 1.60 -28.75 -19.78
N GLY A 336 2.17 -27.78 -19.06
CA GLY A 336 3.54 -27.32 -19.26
C GLY A 336 3.71 -26.39 -20.46
N VAL A 337 4.74 -25.55 -20.41
CA VAL A 337 5.01 -24.50 -21.42
C VAL A 337 5.26 -25.02 -22.85
N LYS A 338 5.69 -26.28 -22.99
CA LYS A 338 6.00 -26.93 -24.28
C LYS A 338 4.78 -27.56 -24.97
N ASN A 339 3.59 -27.37 -24.43
CA ASN A 339 2.39 -27.97 -24.98
C ASN A 339 1.87 -27.17 -26.19
N ILE A 340 1.40 -27.88 -27.22
CA ILE A 340 0.87 -27.26 -28.44
C ILE A 340 -0.33 -26.36 -28.20
N ASP A 341 -1.18 -26.65 -27.20
CA ASP A 341 -2.35 -25.85 -26.88
C ASP A 341 -1.97 -24.54 -26.17
N VAL A 342 -0.88 -24.54 -25.39
CA VAL A 342 -0.27 -23.31 -24.86
C VAL A 342 0.22 -22.42 -26.01
N LEU A 343 0.91 -23.01 -27.00
CA LEU A 343 1.36 -22.26 -28.17
C LEU A 343 0.19 -21.70 -28.99
N LYS A 344 -0.87 -22.49 -29.22
CA LYS A 344 -2.08 -22.04 -29.93
C LYS A 344 -2.74 -20.88 -29.20
N LYS A 345 -2.91 -20.98 -27.87
CA LYS A 345 -3.47 -19.91 -27.05
C LYS A 345 -2.62 -18.64 -27.14
N ALA A 346 -1.31 -18.76 -26.99
CA ALA A 346 -0.41 -17.62 -27.06
C ALA A 346 -0.46 -16.96 -28.46
N ARG A 347 -0.51 -17.75 -29.55
CA ARG A 347 -0.68 -17.20 -30.90
C ARG A 347 -2.03 -16.51 -31.10
N TYR A 348 -3.11 -17.05 -30.53
CA TYR A 348 -4.40 -16.38 -30.54
C TYR A 348 -4.35 -15.03 -29.81
N MET A 349 -3.75 -15.00 -28.62
CA MET A 349 -3.57 -13.77 -27.85
C MET A 349 -2.75 -12.72 -28.60
N GLU A 350 -1.74 -13.12 -29.39
CA GLU A 350 -0.98 -12.22 -30.25
C GLU A 350 -1.84 -11.53 -31.34
N THR A 351 -3.03 -12.06 -31.67
CA THR A 351 -3.97 -11.42 -32.59
C THR A 351 -4.87 -10.37 -31.93
N LEU A 352 -4.95 -10.36 -30.59
CA LEU A 352 -5.83 -9.46 -29.84
C LEU A 352 -5.19 -8.07 -29.74
N LYS A 353 -5.94 -7.02 -30.10
CA LYS A 353 -5.47 -5.61 -30.03
C LYS A 353 -5.03 -5.23 -28.62
N SER A 354 -5.75 -5.71 -27.60
CA SER A 354 -5.51 -5.48 -26.17
C SER A 354 -4.24 -6.14 -25.63
N VAL A 355 -3.70 -7.15 -26.33
CA VAL A 355 -2.60 -7.99 -25.85
C VAL A 355 -1.34 -7.85 -26.71
N ASN A 356 -1.48 -7.66 -28.01
CA ASN A 356 -0.37 -7.73 -28.96
C ASN A 356 0.67 -6.60 -28.81
N GLN A 357 0.30 -5.49 -28.18
CA GLN A 357 1.24 -4.41 -27.84
C GLN A 357 1.82 -4.51 -26.43
N ASP A 358 1.31 -5.40 -25.58
CA ASP A 358 1.78 -5.51 -24.20
C ASP A 358 3.22 -6.08 -24.16
N PRO A 359 4.20 -5.32 -23.65
CA PRO A 359 5.58 -5.78 -23.60
C PRO A 359 5.78 -6.98 -22.69
N ASN A 360 4.98 -7.14 -21.64
CA ASN A 360 5.03 -8.30 -20.76
C ASN A 360 4.55 -9.55 -21.49
N PHE A 361 3.47 -9.45 -22.25
CA PHE A 361 2.99 -10.55 -23.06
C PHE A 361 4.01 -10.94 -24.14
N LYS A 362 4.62 -9.97 -24.84
CA LYS A 362 5.69 -10.25 -25.83
C LYS A 362 6.84 -11.08 -25.22
N ARG A 363 7.21 -10.82 -23.96
CA ARG A 363 8.23 -11.64 -23.25
C ARG A 363 7.73 -13.08 -23.03
N ILE A 364 6.51 -13.25 -22.54
CA ILE A 364 5.89 -14.57 -22.31
C ILE A 364 5.79 -15.34 -23.64
N PHE A 365 5.27 -14.70 -24.68
CA PHE A 365 5.12 -15.28 -26.01
C PHE A 365 6.47 -15.76 -26.58
N ASN A 366 7.53 -14.96 -26.44
CA ASN A 366 8.87 -15.35 -26.88
C ASN A 366 9.42 -16.58 -26.14
N VAL A 367 9.13 -16.72 -24.85
CA VAL A 367 9.51 -17.93 -24.08
C VAL A 367 8.73 -19.15 -24.58
N ILE A 368 7.41 -19.02 -24.75
CA ILE A 368 6.56 -20.11 -25.26
C ILE A 368 7.00 -20.53 -26.67
N ASN A 369 7.22 -19.57 -27.56
CA ASN A 369 7.61 -19.85 -28.94
C ASN A 369 9.00 -20.53 -29.01
N LYS A 370 9.97 -20.08 -28.21
CA LYS A 370 11.30 -20.75 -28.11
C LYS A 370 11.23 -22.16 -27.53
N ALA A 371 10.27 -22.43 -26.65
CA ALA A 371 10.12 -23.75 -26.04
C ALA A 371 9.48 -24.80 -26.98
N ASN A 372 8.85 -24.34 -28.07
CA ASN A 372 8.13 -25.15 -29.05
C ASN A 372 8.78 -25.18 -30.45
N ASN A 373 9.93 -24.51 -30.62
CA ASN A 373 10.84 -24.67 -31.77
C ASN A 373 12.00 -25.56 -31.35
#